data_AF-A0A7X7FNZ1-F1
#
_entry.id   AF-A0A7X7FNZ1-F1
#
_cell.length_a   1.000
_cell.length_b   1.000
_cell.length_c   1.000
_cell.angle_alpha   90.00
_cell.angle_beta   90.00
_cell.angle_gamma   90.00
#
_symmetry.space_group_name_H-M   'P 1'
#
loop_
_entity.id
_entity.type
_entity.pdbx_description
1 polymer ?
#
loop_
_entity_poly.entity_id
_entity_poly.type
_entity_poly.pdbx_seq_one_letter_code
_entity_poly.pdbx_strand_id
1 'polypeptide(L)' 'MVNRQQAEPKIWNWRVRARSIDSQIVTLGKYDTEDEAKADRDKIVKEGYYRNVRVEQIKPKPVTQQPAAVANQPAK' A
#
# COMPACT_ATOMS: atom_id res chain seq x y z
N MET A 1 -20.64 -10.56 22.86
CA MET A 1 -19.67 -9.52 23.28
C MET A 1 -18.86 -9.10 22.06
N VAL A 2 -18.77 -7.79 21.83
CA VAL A 2 -18.01 -7.04 20.80
C VAL A 2 -18.19 -7.42 19.33
N ASN A 3 -19.16 -6.76 18.68
CA ASN A 3 -19.12 -6.45 17.26
C ASN A 3 -17.85 -5.61 16.98
N ARG A 4 -16.77 -6.25 16.51
CA ARG A 4 -15.69 -5.51 15.85
C ARG A 4 -16.27 -5.01 14.53
N GLN A 5 -16.78 -3.79 14.54
CA GLN A 5 -17.04 -3.03 13.32
C GLN A 5 -15.77 -3.19 12.47
N GLN A 6 -15.93 -3.91 11.37
CA GLN A 6 -14.93 -3.96 10.31
C GLN A 6 -14.81 -2.51 9.87
N ALA A 7 -13.79 -1.82 10.37
CA ALA A 7 -13.42 -0.53 9.84
C ALA A 7 -13.23 -0.76 8.34
N GLU A 8 -14.11 -0.16 7.54
CA GLU A 8 -14.10 -0.25 6.09
C GLU A 8 -12.65 -0.07 5.63
N PRO A 9 -12.09 -1.01 4.84
CA PRO A 9 -10.69 -0.90 4.46
C PRO A 9 -10.56 0.40 3.66
N LYS A 10 -9.94 1.43 4.26
CA LYS A 10 -9.74 2.71 3.61
C LYS A 10 -8.99 2.45 2.30
N ILE A 11 -9.70 2.62 1.19
CA ILE A 11 -9.16 2.34 -0.14
C ILE A 11 -8.26 3.50 -0.51
N TRP A 12 -6.96 3.24 -0.56
CA TRP A 12 -5.99 4.22 -1.02
C TRP A 12 -5.84 4.10 -2.54
N ASN A 13 -6.09 5.20 -3.26
CA ASN A 13 -6.01 5.24 -4.71
C ASN A 13 -4.58 5.46 -5.22
N TRP A 14 -3.67 5.93 -4.36
CA TRP A 14 -2.31 6.29 -4.73
C TRP A 14 -1.30 5.71 -3.75
N ARG A 15 -0.12 5.31 -4.24
CA ARG A 15 1.03 4.99 -3.39
C ARG A 15 2.32 5.57 -3.94
N VAL A 16 3.19 5.98 -3.04
CA VAL A 16 4.55 6.39 -3.37
C VAL A 16 5.47 5.20 -3.11
N ARG A 17 6.23 4.81 -4.12
CA ARG A 17 7.22 3.74 -4.05
C ARG A 17 8.60 4.28 -4.36
N ALA A 18 9.62 3.74 -3.72
CA ALA A 18 11.00 4.09 -4.04
C ALA A 18 11.88 2.84 -4.12
N ARG A 19 13.01 2.98 -4.81
CA ARG A 19 14.01 1.92 -4.88
C ARG A 19 15.11 2.23 -3.88
N SER A 20 15.23 1.37 -2.87
CA SER A 20 16.36 1.40 -1.95
C SER A 20 17.67 1.07 -2.68
N ILE A 21 18.80 1.41 -2.07
CA ILE A 21 20.14 1.14 -2.61
C ILE A 21 20.39 -0.35 -2.87
N ASP A 22 19.71 -1.22 -2.13
CA ASP A 22 19.73 -2.68 -2.27
C ASP A 22 18.82 -3.21 -3.40
N SER A 23 18.36 -2.32 -4.30
CA SER A 23 17.38 -2.62 -5.36
C SER A 23 15.99 -3.05 -4.87
N GLN A 24 15.73 -3.01 -3.56
CA GLN A 24 14.41 -3.28 -2.99
C GLN A 24 13.41 -2.16 -3.30
N ILE A 25 12.18 -2.53 -3.64
CA ILE A 25 11.08 -1.58 -3.83
C ILE A 25 10.34 -1.43 -2.50
N VAL A 26 10.43 -0.25 -1.90
CA VAL A 26 9.74 0.09 -0.65
C VAL A 26 8.53 0.97 -0.94
N THR A 27 7.43 0.73 -0.22
CA THR A 27 6.26 1.63 -0.26
C THR A 27 6.41 2.62 0.88
N LEU A 28 6.53 3.90 0.54
CA LEU A 28 6.79 4.98 1.50
C LEU A 28 5.50 5.55 2.09
N GLY A 29 4.45 5.62 1.28
CA GLY A 29 3.16 6.14 1.70
C GLY A 29 2.01 5.68 0.82
N LYS A 30 0.79 5.74 1.38
CA LYS A 30 -0.48 5.48 0.71
C LYS A 30 -1.34 6.73 0.85
N TYR A 31 -1.92 7.17 -0.25
CA TYR A 31 -2.63 8.44 -0.35
C TYR A 31 -3.96 8.25 -1.07
N ASP A 32 -4.92 9.13 -0.75
CA ASP A 32 -6.22 9.12 -1.39
C ASP A 32 -6.20 9.91 -2.70
N THR A 33 -5.38 10.97 -2.74
CA THR A 33 -5.23 11.88 -3.87
C THR A 33 -3.84 11.81 -4.51
N GLU A 34 -3.76 12.15 -5.79
CA GLU A 34 -2.50 12.24 -6.53
C GLU A 34 -1.61 13.37 -5.98
N ASP A 35 -2.22 14.50 -5.60
CA ASP A 35 -1.52 15.70 -5.14
C ASP A 35 -0.70 15.42 -3.86
N GLU A 36 -1.32 14.77 -2.87
CA GLU A 36 -0.61 14.37 -1.65
C GLU A 36 0.54 13.40 -1.96
N ALA A 37 0.30 12.41 -2.83
CA ALA A 37 1.33 11.46 -3.25
C ALA A 37 2.49 12.15 -3.98
N LYS A 38 2.20 13.18 -4.78
CA LYS A 38 3.19 13.94 -5.54
C LYS A 38 4.01 14.86 -4.65
N ALA A 39 3.37 15.54 -3.69
CA ALA A 39 4.04 16.38 -2.70
C ALA A 39 4.99 15.56 -1.82
N ASP A 40 4.55 14.38 -1.39
CA ASP A 40 5.38 13.47 -0.61
C ASP A 40 6.56 12.93 -1.43
N ARG A 41 6.30 12.49 -2.67
CA ARG A 41 7.35 12.10 -3.62
C ARG A 41 8.39 13.21 -3.82
N ASP A 42 7.98 14.46 -3.95
CA ASP A 42 8.90 15.59 -4.11
C ASP A 42 9.79 15.80 -2.86
N LYS A 43 9.20 15.74 -1.67
CA LYS A 43 9.95 15.76 -0.40
C LYS A 43 10.98 14.63 -0.31
N ILE A 44 10.57 13.40 -0.60
CA ILE A 44 11.47 12.23 -0.54
C ILE A 44 12.62 12.39 -1.54
N VAL A 45 12.33 12.84 -2.76
CA VAL A 45 13.36 13.10 -3.77
C VAL A 45 14.32 14.19 -3.29
N LYS A 46 13.81 15.24 -2.63
CA LYS A 46 14.61 16.33 -2.07
C LYS A 46 15.48 15.88 -0.89
N GLU A 47 14.99 14.99 -0.04
CA GLU A 47 15.76 14.45 1.09
C GLU A 47 16.86 13.47 0.65
N GLY A 48 16.73 12.85 -0.53
CA GLY A 48 17.81 12.05 -1.14
C GLY A 48 18.07 10.68 -0.50
N TYR A 49 17.31 10.28 0.53
CA TYR A 49 17.44 8.97 1.18
C TYR A 49 17.13 7.78 0.27
N TYR A 50 16.29 7.97 -0.75
CA TYR A 50 15.84 6.90 -1.63
C TYR A 50 16.14 7.22 -3.10
N ARG A 51 16.66 6.23 -3.83
CA ARG A 51 16.90 6.34 -5.27
C ARG A 51 15.62 6.02 -6.05
N ASN A 52 15.40 6.72 -7.17
CA ASN A 52 14.30 6.44 -8.10
C ASN A 52 12.90 6.32 -7.45
N VAL A 53 12.44 7.41 -6.81
CA VAL A 53 11.08 7.53 -6.26
C VAL A 53 10.05 7.71 -7.38
N ARG A 54 8.95 6.95 -7.34
CA ARG A 54 7.84 7.01 -8.30
C ARG A 54 6.49 6.99 -7.58
N VAL A 55 5.58 7.82 -8.04
CA VAL A 55 4.16 7.73 -7.69
C VAL A 55 3.52 6.70 -8.61
N GLU A 56 2.83 5.71 -8.04
CA GLU A 56 2.04 4.77 -8.83
C GLU A 56 0.58 4.83 -8.39
N GLN A 57 -0.29 5.08 -9.37
CA GLN A 57 -1.73 4.98 -9.20
C GLN A 57 -2.07 3.52 -8.93
N ILE A 58 -2.72 3.28 -7.80
CA ILE A 58 -3.30 1.99 -7.50
C ILE A 58 -4.65 2.01 -8.17
N LYS A 59 -4.81 1.28 -9.28
CA LYS A 59 -6.18 0.89 -9.67
C LYS A 59 -6.72 0.08 -8.50
N PRO A 60 -7.77 0.54 -7.79
CA PRO A 60 -8.38 -0.28 -6.76
C PRO A 60 -8.84 -1.55 -7.48
N LYS A 61 -8.13 -2.65 -7.25
CA LYS A 61 -8.70 -3.94 -7.57
C LYS A 61 -9.92 -4.01 -6.66
N PRO A 62 -11.13 -4.25 -7.19
CA PRO A 62 -12.25 -4.59 -6.33
C PRO A 62 -11.74 -5.69 -5.42
N VAL A 63 -11.94 -5.52 -4.12
CA VAL A 63 -11.52 -6.47 -3.10
C VAL A 63 -12.07 -7.86 -3.45
N THR A 64 -11.32 -8.64 -4.21
CA THR A 64 -11.45 -10.09 -4.14
C THR A 64 -10.89 -10.41 -2.78
N GLN A 65 -11.79 -10.42 -1.80
CA GLN A 65 -11.62 -11.08 -0.52
C GLN A 65 -10.78 -12.33 -0.81
N GLN A 66 -9.53 -12.34 -0.38
CA GLN A 66 -8.80 -13.58 -0.33
C GLN A 66 -9.56 -14.39 0.72
N PRO A 67 -10.25 -15.48 0.36
CA PRO A 67 -10.87 -16.29 1.39
C PRO A 67 -9.72 -16.78 2.25
N ALA A 68 -9.70 -16.36 3.50
CA ALA A 68 -8.99 -17.06 4.55
C ALA A 68 -9.71 -18.41 4.74
N ALA A 69 -9.62 -19.29 3.75
CA ALA A 69 -9.94 -20.70 3.90
C ALA A 69 -8.68 -21.38 4.42
N VAL A 70 -8.52 -21.21 5.72
CA VAL A 70 -7.87 -22.12 6.65
C VAL A 70 -7.87 -23.54 6.07
N ALA A 71 -6.71 -24.04 5.67
CA ALA A 71 -6.49 -25.46 5.43
C ALA A 71 -6.40 -26.17 6.79
N ASN A 72 -7.49 -26.15 7.57
CA ASN A 72 -7.69 -27.10 8.66
C ASN A 72 -8.31 -28.35 8.05
N GLN A 73 -7.45 -29.28 7.60
CA GLN A 73 -7.88 -30.63 7.31
C GLN A 73 -8.16 -31.34 8.65
N PRO A 74 -9.40 -31.77 8.94
CA PRO A 74 -9.61 -32.74 9.99
C PRO A 74 -9.11 -34.11 9.52
N ALA A 75 -8.34 -34.76 10.40
CA ALA A 75 -7.86 -36.12 10.27
C ALA A 75 -8.99 -37.11 9.92
N LYS A 76 -8.65 -38.12 9.12
CA LYS A 76 -9.42 -39.34 8.99
C LYS A 76 -8.48 -40.54 9.06
#